data_AF-A0A938FSV6-F1
#
_entry.id   AF-A0A938FSV6-F1
#
_cell.length_a   1.000
_cell.length_b   1.000
_cell.length_c   1.000
_cell.angle_alpha   90.00
_cell.angle_beta   90.00
_cell.angle_gamma   90.00
#
_symmetry.space_group_name_H-M   'P 1'
#
loop_
_entity.id
_entity.type
_entity.pdbx_description
1 polymer ?
#
loop_
_entity_poly.entity_id
_entity_poly.type
_entity_poly.pdbx_seq_one_letter_code
_entity_poly.pdbx_strand_id
1 'polypeptide(L)'
;MLHLDPQEIEPGVRHGGIDIRVRTGDRSGDDLPTFEQLLLGGIENAYCGLGSGGAFGFGHGQYTTLPLNHLREGVLGKLEDRWRRSLTRRRALAGLAGFLAGSPVLRAQRDPLRDHSRVPAIDELATVFDFESVAFAKVPREAYQYTALGADGEFTLRRNREAFDWVRLLPRAVADVSSIDASSEVLGLKLKFPLMIAPTAAHGQMHPEGELATHRGATAASGTPLIVSIGASYPIDKIAAAAAGPLWWQLYAREEMDDNRELVERAVDAGCSALVFTVDTQLHSHRERLLHNRHLGVFIPSLAPARSRTRRGAQPPEAPNPNGVRPQTPYIDWGTIGQLRAFTKVPLLVKGILTAEDALLALERGADGIVVSNHGGRYLDYAPSTLEVLPEIVEVVRGRIPVLIDSGFRRGTDILKALALGAKAVCVGRAPRWGLGAYGEAGVQRVLEILQGELVAAMAHMGRPTLASIDRTAVRTDFP
;
A
#
# COMPACT_ATOMS: atom_id res chain seq x y z
N MET A 1 -29.69 -2.21 28.98
CA MET A 1 -30.89 -1.35 28.88
C MET A 1 -31.25 -0.91 30.29
N LEU A 2 -30.92 0.33 30.63
CA LEU A 2 -31.35 0.98 31.87
C LEU A 2 -32.21 2.17 31.43
N HIS A 3 -33.50 2.07 31.72
CA HIS A 3 -34.52 3.07 31.41
C HIS A 3 -34.30 4.31 32.28
N LEU A 4 -34.28 5.49 31.64
CA LEU A 4 -34.49 6.78 32.29
C LEU A 4 -35.82 7.32 31.76
N ASP A 5 -36.69 7.74 32.68
CA ASP A 5 -38.00 8.32 32.39
C ASP A 5 -37.85 9.78 31.97
N PRO A 6 -38.37 10.20 30.79
CA PRO A 6 -38.23 11.54 30.27
C PRO A 6 -39.48 12.38 30.58
N GLN A 7 -39.55 12.94 31.78
CA GLN A 7 -40.42 14.09 32.06
C GLN A 7 -39.69 15.05 32.99
N GLU A 8 -39.05 16.06 32.40
CA GLU A 8 -38.91 17.46 32.88
C GLU A 8 -37.80 18.17 32.08
N ILE A 9 -38.19 18.77 30.95
CA ILE A 9 -37.46 19.79 30.17
C ILE A 9 -38.48 20.95 30.10
N GLU A 10 -38.27 22.23 30.39
CA GLU A 10 -37.16 23.18 30.63
C GLU A 10 -37.82 24.48 31.22
N PRO A 11 -37.23 25.70 31.35
CA PRO A 11 -35.83 26.18 31.27
C PRO A 11 -35.42 27.16 32.42
N GLY A 12 -34.12 27.40 32.60
CA GLY A 12 -33.67 28.53 33.44
C GLY A 12 -32.17 28.69 33.61
N VAL A 13 -31.56 29.56 32.81
CA VAL A 13 -30.19 30.06 33.00
C VAL A 13 -30.13 31.00 34.21
N ARG A 14 -29.17 30.80 35.13
CA ARG A 14 -28.33 31.87 35.72
C ARG A 14 -27.20 31.34 36.62
N HIS A 15 -26.08 32.08 36.55
CA HIS A 15 -24.73 31.89 37.08
C HIS A 15 -24.56 31.32 38.51
N GLY A 16 -23.60 30.40 38.68
CA GLY A 16 -23.11 29.95 39.98
C GLY A 16 -21.58 30.09 40.10
N GLY A 17 -21.12 31.05 40.91
CA GLY A 17 -19.81 31.00 41.55
C GLY A 17 -19.88 30.06 42.76
N ILE A 18 -18.77 29.36 43.05
CA ILE A 18 -18.68 28.44 44.19
C ILE A 18 -18.29 29.23 45.43
N ASP A 19 -19.12 29.15 46.48
CA ASP A 19 -18.89 29.75 47.79
C ASP A 19 -18.41 28.64 48.74
N ILE A 20 -17.20 28.77 49.33
CA ILE A 20 -16.68 27.81 50.31
C ILE A 20 -16.65 28.50 51.68
N ARG A 21 -17.34 27.93 52.68
CA ARG A 21 -17.33 28.40 54.07
C ARG A 21 -16.69 27.36 54.99
N VAL A 22 -15.79 27.81 55.84
CA VAL A 22 -15.13 26.98 56.87
C VAL A 22 -15.61 27.42 58.25
N ARG A 23 -15.85 26.46 59.14
CA ARG A 23 -16.39 26.66 60.49
C ARG A 23 -15.24 26.69 61.51
N THR A 24 -15.09 27.78 62.26
CA THR A 24 -14.17 27.84 63.40
C THR A 24 -14.97 27.76 64.70
N GLY A 25 -14.74 26.73 65.51
CA GLY A 25 -15.27 26.65 66.88
C GLY A 25 -14.46 27.52 67.85
N ASP A 26 -15.05 27.85 69.00
CA ASP A 26 -14.49 28.78 70.00
C ASP A 26 -13.03 28.48 70.37
N ARG A 27 -12.13 29.36 69.91
CA ARG A 27 -10.85 29.65 70.53
C ARG A 27 -10.75 31.17 70.65
N SER A 28 -10.52 31.66 71.86
CA SER A 28 -10.24 33.07 72.12
C SER A 28 -8.92 33.49 71.48
N GLY A 29 -8.84 34.78 71.13
CA GLY A 29 -7.76 35.38 70.36
C GLY A 29 -6.35 35.08 70.89
N ASP A 30 -5.45 34.99 69.91
CA ASP A 30 -3.99 34.81 69.95
C ASP A 30 -3.42 33.39 69.74
N ASP A 31 -4.24 32.34 69.58
CA ASP A 31 -3.78 30.99 69.18
C ASP A 31 -4.64 30.33 68.07
N LEU A 32 -4.79 31.02 66.93
CA LEU A 32 -5.39 30.46 65.70
C LEU A 32 -4.29 30.00 64.72
N PRO A 33 -4.30 28.74 64.25
CA PRO A 33 -3.35 28.30 63.23
C PRO A 33 -3.58 29.05 61.92
N THR A 34 -2.49 29.50 61.27
CA THR A 34 -2.58 30.09 59.94
C THR A 34 -3.09 29.06 58.92
N PHE A 35 -3.68 29.53 57.82
CA PHE A 35 -4.19 28.66 56.74
C PHE A 35 -3.13 27.67 56.21
N GLU A 36 -1.83 28.02 56.28
CA GLU A 36 -0.71 27.12 55.97
C GLU A 36 -0.57 25.95 56.98
N GLN A 37 -0.82 26.15 58.27
CA GLN A 37 -0.73 25.10 59.29
C GLN A 37 -1.88 24.09 59.18
N LEU A 38 -3.07 24.54 58.75
CA LEU A 38 -4.22 23.67 58.47
C LEU A 38 -4.02 22.83 57.19
N LEU A 39 -3.34 23.37 56.17
CA LEU A 39 -3.04 22.62 54.95
C LEU A 39 -1.95 21.56 55.16
N LEU A 40 -0.95 21.83 56.01
CA LEU A 40 0.12 20.88 56.32
C LEU A 40 -0.32 19.79 57.31
N GLY A 41 -1.15 20.11 58.32
CA GLY A 41 -1.70 19.10 59.23
C GLY A 41 -2.69 18.13 58.55
N GLY A 42 -3.39 18.58 57.50
CA GLY A 42 -4.26 17.74 56.68
C GLY A 42 -3.50 16.76 55.77
N ILE A 43 -2.22 17.00 55.52
CA ILE A 43 -1.36 16.10 54.73
C ILE A 43 -0.67 15.07 55.64
N GLU A 44 -0.43 15.38 56.91
CA GLU A 44 0.13 14.39 57.86
C GLU A 44 -0.90 13.41 58.43
N ASN A 45 -2.16 13.81 58.66
CA ASN A 45 -3.20 12.90 59.19
C ASN A 45 -3.95 12.05 58.14
N ALA A 46 -3.55 12.12 56.86
CA ALA A 46 -4.01 11.15 55.84
C ALA A 46 -3.28 9.79 55.96
N TYR A 47 -2.29 9.68 56.85
CA TYR A 47 -1.80 8.43 57.42
C TYR A 47 -2.31 8.34 58.86
N CYS A 48 -3.04 7.26 59.21
CA CYS A 48 -3.60 6.91 60.53
C CYS A 48 -5.06 7.35 60.84
N GLY A 49 -6.00 6.59 60.27
CA GLY A 49 -7.05 5.82 60.98
C GLY A 49 -7.87 6.39 62.16
N LEU A 50 -9.20 6.23 62.00
CA LEU A 50 -10.26 5.95 63.01
C LEU A 50 -10.81 7.09 63.89
N GLY A 51 -12.14 7.25 63.86
CA GLY A 51 -12.91 7.57 65.08
C GLY A 51 -13.94 8.71 65.00
N SER A 52 -15.20 8.34 64.72
CA SER A 52 -16.44 8.81 65.37
C SER A 52 -16.78 10.31 65.52
N GLY A 53 -17.87 10.72 64.85
CA GLY A 53 -19.13 11.13 65.51
C GLY A 53 -19.23 12.52 66.17
N GLY A 54 -20.14 13.37 65.68
CA GLY A 54 -20.64 14.53 66.46
C GLY A 54 -21.54 15.49 65.67
N ALA A 55 -22.76 15.66 66.16
CA ALA A 55 -23.89 16.36 65.52
C ALA A 55 -23.91 17.90 65.70
N PHE A 56 -24.89 18.50 65.00
CA PHE A 56 -25.15 19.91 64.69
C PHE A 56 -25.52 20.85 65.86
N GLY A 57 -25.39 22.16 65.58
CA GLY A 57 -26.06 23.27 66.29
C GLY A 57 -25.82 24.60 65.57
N PHE A 58 -26.87 25.32 65.18
CA PHE A 58 -26.85 26.55 64.37
C PHE A 58 -26.81 27.83 65.22
N GLY A 59 -26.13 28.88 64.72
CA GLY A 59 -26.17 30.24 65.28
C GLY A 59 -25.60 31.28 64.29
N HIS A 60 -26.28 32.42 64.16
CA HIS A 60 -26.05 33.49 63.19
C HIS A 60 -24.80 34.35 63.47
N GLY A 61 -24.07 34.80 62.42
CA GLY A 61 -23.05 35.85 62.54
C GLY A 61 -22.24 36.18 61.26
N GLN A 62 -22.17 37.49 60.97
CA GLN A 62 -21.58 38.34 59.90
C GLN A 62 -20.31 37.93 59.11
N TYR A 63 -20.21 38.45 57.86
CA TYR A 63 -19.09 38.29 56.90
C TYR A 63 -18.17 39.53 56.88
N THR A 64 -16.85 39.32 56.68
CA THR A 64 -15.88 40.39 56.38
C THR A 64 -14.96 39.98 55.21
N THR A 65 -14.75 40.86 54.24
CA THR A 65 -13.92 40.66 53.04
C THR A 65 -12.53 41.30 53.22
N LEU A 66 -11.45 40.57 52.88
CA LEU A 66 -10.06 41.07 52.88
C LEU A 66 -9.50 41.22 51.45
N PRO A 67 -8.69 42.26 51.16
CA PRO A 67 -8.24 42.56 49.80
C PRO A 67 -7.09 41.66 49.31
N LEU A 68 -7.20 41.26 48.04
CA LEU A 68 -6.48 40.18 47.34
C LEU A 68 -5.05 40.51 46.88
N ASN A 69 -4.44 41.61 47.33
CA ASN A 69 -3.23 42.14 46.68
C ASN A 69 -1.88 41.75 47.33
N HIS A 70 -1.86 41.05 48.48
CA HIS A 70 -0.60 40.69 49.16
C HIS A 70 -0.16 39.22 49.04
N LEU A 71 -0.88 38.37 48.30
CA LEU A 71 -0.51 36.95 48.11
C LEU A 71 0.32 36.68 46.85
N ARG A 72 0.60 37.70 46.02
CA ARG A 72 1.11 37.50 44.66
C ARG A 72 2.64 37.54 44.51
N GLU A 73 3.37 38.00 45.51
CA GLU A 73 4.83 38.19 45.40
C GLU A 73 5.67 37.23 46.29
N GLY A 74 4.99 36.37 47.05
CA GLY A 74 5.62 35.33 47.88
C GLY A 74 5.68 33.95 47.22
N VAL A 75 5.98 32.93 48.05
CA VAL A 75 6.16 31.46 47.81
C VAL A 75 5.47 30.86 46.57
N LEU A 76 4.27 31.33 46.21
CA LEU A 76 3.57 31.00 44.97
C LEU A 76 4.38 31.31 43.70
N GLY A 77 5.11 32.42 43.62
CA GLY A 77 5.89 32.79 42.43
C GLY A 77 7.04 31.84 42.12
N LYS A 78 7.73 31.30 43.16
CA LYS A 78 8.85 30.34 42.97
C LYS A 78 8.37 28.93 42.63
N LEU A 79 7.17 28.54 43.08
CA LEU A 79 6.51 27.30 42.68
C LEU A 79 5.91 27.40 41.27
N GLU A 80 5.34 28.56 40.91
CA GLU A 80 4.76 28.82 39.60
C GLU A 80 5.85 28.86 38.50
N ASP A 81 7.04 29.38 38.80
CA ASP A 81 8.17 29.39 37.85
C ASP A 81 8.81 28.00 37.63
N ARG A 82 8.75 27.14 38.65
CA ARG A 82 9.16 25.72 38.56
C ARG A 82 8.11 24.87 37.86
N TRP A 83 6.82 25.20 38.03
CA TRP A 83 5.70 24.61 37.29
C TRP A 83 5.66 25.05 35.82
N ARG A 84 5.97 26.32 35.51
CA ARG A 84 6.06 26.83 34.14
C ARG A 84 7.19 26.19 33.33
N ARG A 85 8.24 25.71 33.99
CA ARG A 85 9.42 25.08 33.35
C ARG A 85 9.50 23.56 33.50
N SER A 86 8.54 22.91 34.17
CA SER A 86 8.48 21.44 34.23
C SER A 86 7.48 20.89 33.20
N LEU A 87 7.90 19.82 32.51
CA LEU A 87 7.15 19.16 31.45
C LEU A 87 5.69 18.93 31.87
N THR A 88 4.76 19.58 31.19
CA THR A 88 3.32 19.40 31.48
C THR A 88 2.95 17.92 31.35
N ARG A 89 2.11 17.40 32.25
CA ARG A 89 1.65 15.99 32.25
C ARG A 89 1.16 15.53 30.87
N ARG A 90 0.56 16.43 30.07
CA ARG A 90 0.15 16.16 28.68
C ARG A 90 1.32 15.91 27.72
N ARG A 91 2.46 16.62 27.84
CA ARG A 91 3.65 16.36 27.03
C ARG A 91 4.40 15.11 27.48
N ALA A 92 4.42 14.81 28.78
CA ALA A 92 4.98 13.55 29.28
C ALA A 92 4.14 12.33 28.84
N LEU A 93 2.80 12.42 28.93
CA LEU A 93 1.89 11.39 28.39
C LEU A 93 1.95 11.29 26.87
N ALA A 94 2.06 12.41 26.14
CA ALA A 94 2.23 12.37 24.68
C ALA A 94 3.60 11.83 24.26
N GLY A 95 4.66 12.13 25.02
CA GLY A 95 6.00 11.57 24.80
C GLY A 95 6.07 10.08 25.11
N LEU A 96 5.43 9.62 26.19
CA LEU A 96 5.34 8.20 26.53
C LEU A 96 4.41 7.44 25.58
N ALA A 97 3.29 8.03 25.17
CA ALA A 97 2.39 7.43 24.18
C ALA A 97 3.03 7.42 22.77
N GLY A 98 3.79 8.43 22.38
CA GLY A 98 4.60 8.44 21.16
C GLY A 98 5.74 7.40 21.21
N PHE A 99 6.39 7.25 22.37
CA PHE A 99 7.41 6.24 22.63
C PHE A 99 6.84 4.81 22.61
N LEU A 100 5.62 4.58 23.12
CA LEU A 100 4.94 3.27 23.09
C LEU A 100 4.30 2.94 21.74
N ALA A 101 3.73 3.92 21.04
CA ALA A 101 3.19 3.75 19.69
C ALA A 101 4.29 3.58 18.63
N GLY A 102 5.50 4.08 18.91
CA GLY A 102 6.71 3.83 18.14
C GLY A 102 7.59 2.70 18.69
N SER A 103 7.18 2.04 19.79
CA SER A 103 8.00 1.01 20.45
C SER A 103 8.02 -0.27 19.61
N PRO A 104 9.20 -0.77 19.20
CA PRO A 104 9.34 -2.04 18.51
C PRO A 104 8.79 -3.23 19.31
N VAL A 105 8.69 -3.13 20.64
CA VAL A 105 8.33 -4.25 21.52
C VAL A 105 6.84 -4.66 21.41
N LEU A 106 5.93 -3.72 21.13
CA LEU A 106 4.50 -4.00 20.94
C LEU A 106 4.17 -4.47 19.50
N ARG A 107 5.00 -4.12 18.52
CA ARG A 107 4.94 -4.67 17.15
C ARG A 107 5.67 -6.02 17.01
N ALA A 108 6.61 -6.32 17.91
CA ALA A 108 7.50 -7.48 17.84
C ALA A 108 7.29 -8.54 18.94
N GLN A 109 6.19 -8.52 19.69
CA GLN A 109 5.65 -9.77 20.26
C GLN A 109 4.74 -10.42 19.23
N ARG A 110 5.29 -10.78 18.06
CA ARG A 110 5.78 -12.13 17.74
C ARG A 110 4.66 -13.15 17.92
N ASP A 111 4.07 -13.48 16.77
CA ASP A 111 3.31 -14.70 16.54
C ASP A 111 4.03 -15.88 17.24
N PRO A 112 3.50 -16.43 18.35
CA PRO A 112 4.18 -17.45 19.15
C PRO A 112 4.30 -18.79 18.41
N LEU A 113 3.82 -18.86 17.16
CA LEU A 113 3.86 -20.04 16.28
C LEU A 113 4.88 -19.94 15.15
N ARG A 114 5.63 -18.85 15.00
CA ARG A 114 6.74 -18.82 14.02
C ARG A 114 7.92 -19.59 14.59
N ASP A 115 8.00 -20.86 14.20
CA ASP A 115 9.18 -21.71 14.34
C ASP A 115 10.44 -20.87 14.08
N HIS A 116 11.43 -21.04 14.95
CA HIS A 116 12.74 -20.37 14.88
C HIS A 116 13.53 -20.95 13.69
N SER A 117 13.02 -20.69 12.50
CA SER A 117 13.64 -21.01 11.24
C SER A 117 14.66 -19.92 10.93
N ARG A 118 15.91 -20.35 10.74
CA ARG A 118 16.97 -19.49 10.21
C ARG A 118 16.46 -18.84 8.93
N VAL A 119 16.54 -17.51 8.86
CA VAL A 119 16.33 -16.80 7.59
C VAL A 119 17.55 -17.08 6.72
N PRO A 120 17.41 -17.77 5.57
CA PRO A 120 18.54 -18.04 4.68
C PRO A 120 19.20 -16.73 4.21
N ALA A 121 20.47 -16.78 3.80
CA ALA A 121 21.10 -15.65 3.12
C ALA A 121 20.61 -15.58 1.65
N ILE A 122 20.80 -14.42 1.01
CA ILE A 122 20.27 -14.17 -0.35
C ILE A 122 20.92 -15.07 -1.42
N ASP A 123 22.17 -15.44 -1.22
CA ASP A 123 22.95 -16.35 -2.07
C ASP A 123 22.53 -17.82 -1.93
N GLU A 124 21.82 -18.17 -0.85
CA GLU A 124 21.22 -19.49 -0.65
C GLU A 124 19.87 -19.64 -1.36
N LEU A 125 19.30 -18.55 -1.90
CA LEU A 125 18.03 -18.59 -2.62
C LEU A 125 18.25 -18.97 -4.09
N ALA A 126 17.66 -20.10 -4.48
CA ALA A 126 17.81 -20.68 -5.81
C ALA A 126 16.69 -20.25 -6.76
N THR A 127 15.51 -19.90 -6.21
CA THR A 127 14.29 -19.71 -6.98
C THR A 127 13.49 -18.51 -6.50
N VAL A 128 12.64 -17.97 -7.37
CA VAL A 128 11.70 -16.89 -7.01
C VAL A 128 10.77 -17.29 -5.85
N PHE A 129 10.43 -18.57 -5.73
CA PHE A 129 9.55 -19.08 -4.68
C PHE A 129 10.20 -19.02 -3.29
N ASP A 130 11.53 -19.09 -3.20
CA ASP A 130 12.23 -18.99 -1.92
C ASP A 130 12.07 -17.59 -1.31
N PHE A 131 12.01 -16.56 -2.16
CA PHE A 131 11.76 -15.18 -1.74
C PHE A 131 10.36 -14.97 -1.18
N GLU A 132 9.35 -15.70 -1.68
CA GLU A 132 7.98 -15.60 -1.14
C GLU A 132 7.95 -16.05 0.32
N SER A 133 8.58 -17.18 0.63
CA SER A 133 8.66 -17.73 1.99
C SER A 133 9.40 -16.79 2.93
N VAL A 134 10.53 -16.21 2.50
CA VAL A 134 11.27 -15.24 3.30
C VAL A 134 10.48 -13.95 3.48
N ALA A 135 9.85 -13.43 2.41
CA ALA A 135 9.02 -12.23 2.49
C ALA A 135 7.88 -12.45 3.48
N PHE A 136 7.18 -13.59 3.41
CA PHE A 136 6.15 -13.97 4.36
C PHE A 136 6.66 -13.91 5.80
N ALA A 137 7.86 -14.46 6.06
CA ALA A 137 8.48 -14.48 7.38
C ALA A 137 8.93 -13.10 7.89
N LYS A 138 9.27 -12.15 7.00
CA LYS A 138 9.86 -10.85 7.39
C LYS A 138 8.90 -9.68 7.40
N VAL A 139 7.91 -9.65 6.50
CA VAL A 139 6.99 -8.51 6.40
C VAL A 139 5.80 -8.67 7.35
N PRO A 140 5.14 -7.57 7.74
CA PRO A 140 3.88 -7.66 8.47
C PRO A 140 2.86 -8.51 7.70
N ARG A 141 2.11 -9.35 8.41
CA ARG A 141 1.17 -10.32 7.82
C ARG A 141 0.25 -9.64 6.80
N GLU A 142 -0.20 -8.45 7.13
CA GLU A 142 -1.14 -7.68 6.36
C GLU A 142 -0.55 -7.13 5.04
N ALA A 143 0.73 -6.75 5.04
CA ALA A 143 1.47 -6.36 3.84
C ALA A 143 1.68 -7.56 2.89
N TYR A 144 2.01 -8.72 3.47
CA TYR A 144 2.09 -9.97 2.70
C TYR A 144 0.74 -10.32 2.08
N GLN A 145 -0.34 -10.31 2.88
CA GLN A 145 -1.67 -10.69 2.40
C GLN A 145 -2.16 -9.77 1.29
N TYR A 146 -1.93 -8.45 1.38
CA TYR A 146 -2.24 -7.52 0.30
C TYR A 146 -1.54 -7.89 -1.02
N THR A 147 -0.28 -8.34 -0.95
CA THR A 147 0.50 -8.79 -2.09
C THR A 147 0.04 -10.16 -2.61
N ALA A 148 -0.25 -11.10 -1.71
CA ALA A 148 -0.57 -12.49 -2.03
C ALA A 148 -1.99 -12.67 -2.60
N LEU A 149 -2.97 -11.90 -2.11
CA LEU A 149 -4.39 -12.13 -2.40
C LEU A 149 -4.79 -12.02 -3.88
N GLY A 150 -5.91 -12.68 -4.20
CA GLY A 150 -6.74 -12.49 -5.39
C GLY A 150 -8.13 -11.94 -5.03
N ALA A 151 -9.03 -11.93 -6.02
CA ALA A 151 -10.45 -11.63 -5.82
C ALA A 151 -11.21 -12.90 -5.39
N ASP A 152 -12.27 -12.72 -4.60
CA ASP A 152 -13.24 -13.75 -4.23
C ASP A 152 -12.58 -15.07 -3.75
N GLY A 153 -12.86 -16.19 -4.43
CA GLY A 153 -12.33 -17.52 -4.14
C GLY A 153 -10.92 -17.77 -4.67
N GLU A 154 -10.30 -16.75 -5.28
CA GLU A 154 -8.96 -16.74 -5.84
C GLU A 154 -8.75 -17.83 -6.91
N PHE A 155 -9.83 -18.22 -7.60
CA PHE A 155 -9.76 -19.21 -8.68
C PHE A 155 -8.81 -18.73 -9.79
N THR A 156 -9.04 -17.54 -10.34
CA THR A 156 -8.22 -16.95 -11.41
C THR A 156 -6.77 -16.73 -10.96
N LEU A 157 -6.54 -16.42 -9.68
CA LEU A 157 -5.18 -16.32 -9.14
C LEU A 157 -4.42 -17.65 -9.29
N ARG A 158 -5.03 -18.76 -8.85
CA ARG A 158 -4.43 -20.11 -8.99
C ARG A 158 -4.33 -20.50 -10.46
N ARG A 159 -5.39 -20.25 -11.23
CA ARG A 159 -5.51 -20.59 -12.64
C ARG A 159 -4.41 -19.97 -13.51
N ASN A 160 -4.04 -18.71 -13.23
CA ASN A 160 -2.91 -18.03 -13.88
C ASN A 160 -1.57 -18.78 -13.70
N ARG A 161 -1.38 -19.48 -12.58
CA ARG A 161 -0.17 -20.28 -12.33
C ARG A 161 -0.26 -21.66 -12.97
N GLU A 162 -1.41 -22.32 -12.84
CA GLU A 162 -1.66 -23.66 -13.38
C GLU A 162 -1.61 -23.71 -14.91
N ALA A 163 -2.06 -22.66 -15.60
CA ALA A 163 -2.09 -22.64 -17.06
C ALA A 163 -0.72 -22.88 -17.73
N PHE A 164 0.38 -22.52 -17.06
CA PHE A 164 1.72 -22.78 -17.58
C PHE A 164 2.01 -24.28 -17.71
N ASP A 165 1.41 -25.13 -16.87
CA ASP A 165 1.66 -26.57 -16.87
C ASP A 165 1.07 -27.26 -18.12
N TRP A 166 0.12 -26.60 -18.79
CA TRP A 166 -0.51 -27.07 -20.02
C TRP A 166 0.15 -26.53 -21.29
N VAL A 167 1.26 -25.81 -21.14
CA VAL A 167 2.13 -25.42 -22.25
C VAL A 167 3.42 -26.22 -22.16
N ARG A 168 3.54 -27.24 -23.02
CA ARG A 168 4.70 -28.11 -23.11
C ARG A 168 5.75 -27.47 -24.02
N LEU A 169 7.00 -27.47 -23.56
CA LEU A 169 8.15 -27.00 -24.34
C LEU A 169 8.64 -28.11 -25.28
N LEU A 170 8.87 -27.76 -26.55
CA LEU A 170 9.35 -28.67 -27.60
C LEU A 170 10.78 -28.26 -28.04
N PRO A 171 11.83 -28.83 -27.42
CA PRO A 171 13.21 -28.46 -27.71
C PRO A 171 13.66 -28.94 -29.10
N ARG A 172 14.59 -28.21 -29.73
CA ARG A 172 15.30 -28.66 -30.93
C ARG A 172 16.65 -29.27 -30.55
N ALA A 173 16.85 -30.54 -30.88
CA ALA A 173 17.95 -31.36 -30.37
C ALA A 173 19.36 -30.91 -30.79
N VAL A 174 19.51 -30.24 -31.95
CA VAL A 174 20.81 -29.77 -32.46
C VAL A 174 20.66 -28.31 -32.87
N ALA A 175 21.25 -27.40 -32.10
CA ALA A 175 21.31 -25.98 -32.39
C ALA A 175 22.62 -25.39 -31.83
N ASP A 176 23.19 -24.41 -32.53
CA ASP A 176 24.31 -23.63 -31.99
C ASP A 176 23.79 -22.69 -30.91
N VAL A 177 24.29 -22.89 -29.69
CA VAL A 177 23.95 -22.12 -28.48
C VAL A 177 25.20 -21.51 -27.84
N SER A 178 26.28 -21.36 -28.62
CA SER A 178 27.53 -20.73 -28.17
C SER A 178 27.36 -19.27 -27.73
N SER A 179 26.31 -18.60 -28.22
CA SER A 179 25.88 -17.28 -27.79
C SER A 179 24.35 -17.22 -27.73
N ILE A 180 23.81 -16.70 -26.62
CA ILE A 180 22.37 -16.49 -26.42
C ILE A 180 22.09 -14.99 -26.35
N ASP A 181 21.22 -14.51 -27.22
CA ASP A 181 20.74 -13.12 -27.23
C ASP A 181 19.26 -13.07 -26.85
N ALA A 182 19.02 -12.66 -25.60
CA ALA A 182 17.67 -12.43 -25.07
C ALA A 182 17.22 -10.96 -25.22
N SER A 183 17.96 -10.13 -25.95
CA SER A 183 17.59 -8.72 -26.11
C SER A 183 16.32 -8.55 -26.94
N SER A 184 15.56 -7.51 -26.62
CA SER A 184 14.32 -7.15 -27.30
C SER A 184 14.21 -5.63 -27.41
N GLU A 185 13.22 -5.17 -28.16
CA GLU A 185 12.84 -3.77 -28.23
C GLU A 185 11.32 -3.65 -28.18
N VAL A 186 10.82 -2.79 -27.31
CA VAL A 186 9.39 -2.52 -27.15
C VAL A 186 9.15 -1.02 -27.18
N LEU A 187 8.46 -0.52 -28.22
CA LEU A 187 8.11 0.89 -28.36
C LEU A 187 9.33 1.83 -28.26
N GLY A 188 10.44 1.45 -28.91
CA GLY A 188 11.71 2.19 -28.90
C GLY A 188 12.58 1.96 -27.66
N LEU A 189 12.07 1.28 -26.62
CA LEU A 189 12.84 0.93 -25.44
C LEU A 189 13.60 -0.39 -25.66
N LYS A 190 14.93 -0.31 -25.64
CA LYS A 190 15.81 -1.49 -25.71
C LYS A 190 15.84 -2.21 -24.37
N LEU A 191 15.61 -3.51 -24.41
CA LEU A 191 15.59 -4.39 -23.25
C LEU A 191 16.70 -5.44 -23.38
N LYS A 192 17.48 -5.66 -22.33
CA LYS A 192 18.44 -6.79 -22.29
C LYS A 192 17.74 -8.14 -22.19
N PHE A 193 16.56 -8.16 -21.58
CA PHE A 193 15.68 -9.32 -21.45
C PHE A 193 14.24 -8.88 -21.68
N PRO A 194 13.34 -9.71 -22.24
CA PRO A 194 11.96 -9.34 -22.53
C PRO A 194 11.09 -9.39 -21.26
N LEU A 195 11.53 -8.67 -20.22
CA LEU A 195 11.03 -8.69 -18.86
C LEU A 195 10.91 -7.26 -18.34
N MET A 196 9.79 -6.94 -17.69
CA MET A 196 9.53 -5.67 -17.03
C MET A 196 8.90 -5.91 -15.66
N ILE A 197 9.02 -4.96 -14.72
CA ILE A 197 8.23 -4.99 -13.48
C ILE A 197 6.85 -4.39 -13.76
N ALA A 198 5.80 -5.17 -13.49
CA ALA A 198 4.40 -4.75 -13.64
C ALA A 198 4.03 -3.65 -12.63
N PRO A 199 3.04 -2.79 -12.93
CA PRO A 199 2.58 -1.77 -11.99
C PRO A 199 1.92 -2.41 -10.78
N THR A 200 2.56 -2.31 -9.62
CA THR A 200 1.96 -2.69 -8.35
C THR A 200 2.01 -1.52 -7.37
N ALA A 201 0.94 -1.31 -6.61
CA ALA A 201 0.81 -0.16 -5.72
C ALA A 201 1.41 -0.44 -4.33
N ALA A 202 1.75 0.62 -3.59
CA ALA A 202 2.11 0.55 -2.18
C ALA A 202 3.33 -0.37 -1.86
N HIS A 203 4.47 -0.20 -2.54
CA HIS A 203 5.68 -0.95 -2.23
C HIS A 203 6.23 -0.64 -0.82
N GLY A 204 5.93 0.56 -0.30
CA GLY A 204 6.28 1.00 1.05
C GLY A 204 5.77 0.10 2.18
N GLN A 205 4.76 -0.72 1.90
CA GLN A 205 4.27 -1.75 2.84
C GLN A 205 5.22 -2.95 2.96
N MET A 206 5.96 -3.27 1.90
CA MET A 206 6.90 -4.39 1.87
C MET A 206 8.27 -3.98 2.40
N HIS A 207 8.69 -2.75 2.13
CA HIS A 207 9.98 -2.21 2.56
C HIS A 207 9.89 -0.68 2.68
N PRO A 208 10.53 -0.03 3.68
CA PRO A 208 10.43 1.42 3.87
C PRO A 208 10.81 2.25 2.65
N GLU A 209 11.80 1.82 1.87
CA GLU A 209 12.21 2.51 0.64
C GLU A 209 11.29 2.24 -0.56
N GLY A 210 10.36 1.29 -0.46
CA GLY A 210 9.31 1.04 -1.45
C GLY A 210 9.78 1.00 -2.91
N GLU A 211 9.16 1.83 -3.74
CA GLU A 211 9.43 1.90 -5.18
C GLU A 211 10.85 2.42 -5.47
N LEU A 212 11.49 3.18 -4.57
CA LEU A 212 12.87 3.65 -4.76
C LEU A 212 13.85 2.48 -4.81
N ALA A 213 13.75 1.57 -3.82
CA ALA A 213 14.55 0.34 -3.77
C ALA A 213 14.19 -0.62 -4.92
N THR A 214 12.93 -0.63 -5.33
CA THR A 214 12.51 -1.44 -6.49
C THR A 214 13.16 -0.93 -7.77
N HIS A 215 13.16 0.39 -7.99
CA HIS A 215 13.75 1.02 -9.17
C HIS A 215 15.27 0.80 -9.23
N ARG A 216 15.98 0.96 -8.10
CA ARG A 216 17.42 0.68 -8.03
C ARG A 216 17.73 -0.80 -8.30
N GLY A 217 17.00 -1.72 -7.68
CA GLY A 217 17.18 -3.16 -7.88
C GLY A 217 16.89 -3.59 -9.32
N ALA A 218 15.85 -3.01 -9.95
CA ALA A 218 15.53 -3.25 -11.36
C ALA A 218 16.61 -2.70 -12.30
N THR A 219 17.13 -1.50 -11.99
CA THR A 219 18.24 -0.87 -12.73
C THR A 219 19.50 -1.73 -12.64
N ALA A 220 19.84 -2.23 -11.45
CA ALA A 220 20.98 -3.12 -11.24
C ALA A 220 20.82 -4.46 -11.98
N ALA A 221 19.60 -5.01 -12.03
CA ALA A 221 19.26 -6.20 -12.79
C ALA A 221 19.07 -5.91 -14.28
N SER A 222 20.16 -5.54 -14.96
CA SER A 222 20.21 -5.36 -16.41
C SER A 222 19.36 -4.19 -16.95
N GLY A 223 19.06 -3.17 -16.14
CA GLY A 223 18.22 -2.05 -16.55
C GLY A 223 16.77 -2.45 -16.80
N THR A 224 16.25 -3.43 -16.04
CA THR A 224 14.87 -3.92 -16.17
C THR A 224 13.90 -2.74 -15.95
N PRO A 225 12.97 -2.47 -16.88
CA PRO A 225 12.05 -1.36 -16.72
C PRO A 225 11.06 -1.56 -15.58
N LEU A 226 10.75 -0.47 -14.88
CA LEU A 226 9.69 -0.43 -13.87
C LEU A 226 8.49 0.34 -14.42
N ILE A 227 7.34 -0.32 -14.50
CA ILE A 227 6.07 0.35 -14.74
C ILE A 227 5.56 0.85 -13.38
N VAL A 228 5.60 2.16 -13.15
CA VAL A 228 5.23 2.76 -11.86
C VAL A 228 3.72 2.90 -11.77
N SER A 229 3.11 2.37 -10.71
CA SER A 229 1.69 2.56 -10.46
C SER A 229 1.39 4.00 -10.02
N ILE A 230 0.25 4.56 -10.44
CA ILE A 230 -0.33 5.76 -9.83
C ILE A 230 -0.54 5.61 -8.31
N GLY A 231 -0.67 4.39 -7.80
CA GLY A 231 -0.76 4.06 -6.38
C GLY A 231 0.59 3.82 -5.68
N ALA A 232 1.70 4.31 -6.24
CA ALA A 232 3.03 4.19 -5.62
C ALA A 232 3.10 4.87 -4.24
N SER A 233 3.97 4.37 -3.34
CA SER A 233 4.20 4.98 -2.02
C SER A 233 4.98 6.30 -2.09
N TYR A 234 5.73 6.50 -3.17
CA TYR A 234 6.51 7.71 -3.40
C TYR A 234 6.09 8.42 -4.69
N PRO A 235 6.23 9.75 -4.74
CA PRO A 235 6.00 10.50 -5.97
C PRO A 235 6.95 10.08 -7.11
N ILE A 236 6.47 10.15 -8.35
CA ILE A 236 7.20 9.67 -9.54
C ILE A 236 8.56 10.34 -9.72
N ASP A 237 8.67 11.65 -9.45
CA ASP A 237 9.92 12.42 -9.49
C ASP A 237 10.97 11.88 -8.52
N LYS A 238 10.54 11.45 -7.32
CA LYS A 238 11.43 10.85 -6.34
C LYS A 238 11.86 9.45 -6.76
N ILE A 239 10.96 8.68 -7.39
CA ILE A 239 11.27 7.35 -7.92
C ILE A 239 12.28 7.47 -9.07
N ALA A 240 12.04 8.35 -10.02
CA ALA A 240 12.94 8.63 -11.14
C ALA A 240 14.34 9.05 -10.67
N ALA A 241 14.43 9.91 -9.65
CA ALA A 241 15.71 10.32 -9.09
C ALA A 241 16.49 9.19 -8.38
N ALA A 242 15.87 8.05 -8.07
CA ALA A 242 16.52 6.98 -7.32
C ALA A 242 17.53 6.17 -8.18
N ALA A 243 17.32 6.09 -9.50
CA ALA A 243 18.20 5.35 -10.42
C ALA A 243 17.99 5.80 -11.88
N ALA A 244 18.98 5.56 -12.74
CA ALA A 244 18.90 5.90 -14.16
C ALA A 244 18.16 4.86 -15.03
N GLY A 245 17.50 3.86 -14.43
CA GLY A 245 16.77 2.83 -15.16
C GLY A 245 15.52 3.36 -15.87
N PRO A 246 15.01 2.62 -16.87
CA PRO A 246 13.84 3.04 -17.63
C PRO A 246 12.55 2.93 -16.80
N LEU A 247 11.69 3.94 -16.93
CA LEU A 247 10.38 4.02 -16.27
C LEU A 247 9.26 4.13 -17.30
N TRP A 248 8.19 3.38 -17.08
CA TRP A 248 6.88 3.63 -17.66
C TRP A 248 5.91 4.00 -16.54
N TRP A 249 4.76 4.57 -16.86
CA TRP A 249 3.80 4.99 -15.84
C TRP A 249 2.41 4.42 -16.09
N GLN A 250 1.77 3.90 -15.06
CA GLN A 250 0.43 3.32 -15.11
C GLN A 250 -0.61 4.31 -14.59
N LEU A 251 -1.70 4.46 -15.36
CA LEU A 251 -2.83 5.32 -15.06
C LEU A 251 -4.11 4.52 -14.83
N TYR A 252 -4.85 4.92 -13.79
CA TYR A 252 -6.30 4.70 -13.72
C TYR A 252 -6.95 6.04 -14.08
N ALA A 253 -7.67 6.08 -15.19
CA ALA A 253 -8.24 7.34 -15.67
C ALA A 253 -9.27 7.86 -14.66
N ARG A 254 -9.21 9.16 -14.38
CA ARG A 254 -10.21 9.90 -13.61
C ARG A 254 -11.27 10.48 -14.53
N GLU A 255 -12.43 10.84 -13.97
CA GLU A 255 -13.53 11.44 -14.73
C GLU A 255 -13.12 12.77 -15.37
N GLU A 256 -12.48 13.65 -14.61
CA GLU A 256 -11.98 14.93 -15.10
C GLU A 256 -10.70 14.75 -15.91
N MET A 257 -10.74 14.99 -17.23
CA MET A 257 -9.59 14.75 -18.12
C MET A 257 -8.40 15.69 -17.85
N ASP A 258 -8.62 16.88 -17.32
CA ASP A 258 -7.52 17.79 -16.98
C ASP A 258 -6.70 17.29 -15.77
N ASP A 259 -7.33 16.61 -14.80
CA ASP A 259 -6.59 15.91 -13.74
C ASP A 259 -5.68 14.81 -14.32
N ASN A 260 -6.17 14.10 -15.34
CA ASN A 260 -5.38 13.07 -16.01
C ASN A 260 -4.20 13.68 -16.76
N ARG A 261 -4.41 14.81 -17.44
CA ARG A 261 -3.37 15.56 -18.14
C ARG A 261 -2.22 15.94 -17.20
N GLU A 262 -2.51 16.56 -16.06
CA GLU A 262 -1.48 16.97 -15.10
C GLU A 262 -0.64 15.77 -14.61
N LEU A 263 -1.29 14.64 -14.33
CA LEU A 263 -0.60 13.43 -13.88
C LEU A 263 0.29 12.82 -14.97
N VAL A 264 -0.21 12.76 -16.21
CA VAL A 264 0.54 12.24 -17.36
C VAL A 264 1.74 13.15 -17.67
N GLU A 265 1.54 14.46 -17.72
CA GLU A 265 2.62 15.44 -17.95
C GLU A 265 3.72 15.31 -16.89
N ARG A 266 3.35 15.24 -15.61
CA ARG A 266 4.30 15.01 -14.52
C ARG A 266 5.08 13.70 -14.66
N ALA A 267 4.43 12.62 -15.10
CA ALA A 267 5.11 11.35 -15.30
C ALA A 267 6.09 11.42 -16.47
N VAL A 268 5.71 12.05 -17.58
CA VAL A 268 6.57 12.25 -18.76
C VAL A 268 7.75 13.15 -18.42
N ASP A 269 7.53 14.24 -17.68
CA ASP A 269 8.58 15.15 -17.22
C ASP A 269 9.58 14.46 -16.27
N ALA A 270 9.13 13.46 -15.51
CA ALA A 270 9.98 12.60 -14.69
C ALA A 270 10.77 11.56 -15.51
N GLY A 271 10.61 11.52 -16.83
CA GLY A 271 11.32 10.63 -17.74
C GLY A 271 10.58 9.33 -18.08
N CYS A 272 9.29 9.20 -17.75
CA CYS A 272 8.52 8.04 -18.14
C CYS A 272 8.33 8.01 -19.67
N SER A 273 8.75 6.91 -20.30
CA SER A 273 8.76 6.81 -21.76
C SER A 273 7.50 6.19 -22.37
N ALA A 274 6.52 5.78 -21.55
CA ALA A 274 5.22 5.28 -22.00
C ALA A 274 4.16 5.37 -20.89
N LEU A 275 2.90 5.44 -21.31
CA LEU A 275 1.70 5.41 -20.49
C LEU A 275 1.05 4.03 -20.58
N VAL A 276 0.64 3.46 -19.44
CA VAL A 276 -0.07 2.19 -19.35
C VAL A 276 -1.45 2.45 -18.75
N PHE A 277 -2.46 2.60 -19.61
CA PHE A 277 -3.84 2.81 -19.19
C PHE A 277 -4.47 1.48 -18.77
N THR A 278 -4.84 1.36 -17.49
CA THR A 278 -5.39 0.12 -16.94
C THR A 278 -6.91 0.15 -16.93
N VAL A 279 -7.55 -0.80 -17.60
CA VAL A 279 -9.01 -0.84 -17.83
C VAL A 279 -9.74 -1.94 -17.03
N ASP A 280 -9.01 -2.89 -16.46
CA ASP A 280 -9.56 -4.05 -15.71
C ASP A 280 -10.01 -3.72 -14.28
N THR A 281 -10.09 -2.44 -13.91
CA THR A 281 -10.37 -1.98 -12.54
C THR A 281 -11.57 -1.04 -12.45
N GLN A 282 -12.61 -1.26 -13.27
CA GLN A 282 -13.80 -0.42 -13.23
C GLN A 282 -14.50 -0.43 -11.88
N LEU A 283 -14.47 -1.55 -11.14
CA LEU A 283 -14.99 -1.60 -9.77
C LEU A 283 -13.97 -2.22 -8.83
N HIS A 284 -14.05 -1.84 -7.55
CA HIS A 284 -13.24 -2.50 -6.53
C HIS A 284 -13.76 -3.91 -6.34
N SER A 285 -12.87 -4.89 -6.52
CA SER A 285 -13.20 -6.28 -6.29
C SER A 285 -13.36 -6.63 -4.82
N HIS A 286 -14.11 -7.69 -4.58
CA HIS A 286 -14.24 -8.27 -3.26
C HIS A 286 -12.95 -9.06 -2.96
N ARG A 287 -12.20 -8.59 -1.94
CA ARG A 287 -10.91 -9.17 -1.54
C ARG A 287 -11.06 -9.74 -0.15
N GLU A 288 -11.59 -10.96 -0.06
CA GLU A 288 -11.97 -11.61 1.20
C GLU A 288 -10.84 -11.61 2.24
N ARG A 289 -9.60 -11.85 1.80
CA ARG A 289 -8.44 -11.78 2.69
C ARG A 289 -8.24 -10.41 3.35
N LEU A 290 -8.56 -9.30 2.67
CA LEU A 290 -8.51 -7.97 3.30
C LEU A 290 -9.66 -7.75 4.27
N LEU A 291 -10.85 -8.28 3.96
CA LEU A 291 -12.01 -8.18 4.85
C LEU A 291 -11.77 -8.95 6.16
N HIS A 292 -11.20 -10.15 6.09
CA HIS A 292 -10.80 -10.91 7.27
C HIS A 292 -9.69 -10.22 8.08
N ASN A 293 -8.76 -9.55 7.39
CA ASN A 293 -7.63 -8.88 8.00
C ASN A 293 -7.88 -7.38 8.30
N ARG A 294 -9.11 -6.87 8.15
CA ARG A 294 -9.42 -5.42 8.28
C ARG A 294 -9.04 -4.83 9.63
N HIS A 295 -9.02 -5.66 10.67
CA HIS A 295 -8.68 -5.27 12.03
C HIS A 295 -7.16 -5.25 12.29
N LEU A 296 -6.34 -5.71 11.35
CA LEU A 296 -4.87 -5.72 11.45
C LEU A 296 -4.22 -4.35 11.13
N GLY A 297 -5.01 -3.31 10.88
CA GLY A 297 -4.52 -1.93 10.84
C GLY A 297 -3.85 -1.50 9.53
N VAL A 298 -4.14 -2.14 8.39
CA VAL A 298 -3.57 -1.72 7.10
C VAL A 298 -4.15 -0.38 6.66
N PHE A 299 -3.26 0.57 6.40
CA PHE A 299 -3.54 1.68 5.49
C PHE A 299 -3.22 1.24 4.06
N ILE A 300 -4.24 0.97 3.25
CA ILE A 300 -4.09 0.81 1.78
C ILE A 300 -4.35 2.18 1.18
N PRO A 301 -3.35 2.87 0.60
CA PRO A 301 -3.53 4.22 0.06
C PRO A 301 -4.64 4.32 -0.99
N SER A 302 -4.90 3.27 -1.78
CA SER A 302 -5.99 3.25 -2.77
C SER A 302 -7.39 3.01 -2.17
N LEU A 303 -7.49 2.58 -0.91
CA LEU A 303 -8.75 2.40 -0.18
C LEU A 303 -8.96 3.47 0.87
N ALA A 304 -7.90 4.20 1.23
CA ALA A 304 -8.03 5.43 1.98
C ALA A 304 -8.89 6.38 1.14
N PRO A 305 -9.99 6.94 1.67
CA PRO A 305 -10.60 8.09 1.01
C PRO A 305 -9.46 9.07 0.79
N ALA A 306 -9.34 9.59 -0.45
CA ALA A 306 -8.43 10.67 -0.72
C ALA A 306 -8.57 11.62 0.46
N ARG A 307 -7.47 11.89 1.18
CA ARG A 307 -7.44 13.08 2.02
C ARG A 307 -7.50 14.22 1.03
N SER A 308 -8.71 14.48 0.55
CA SER A 308 -9.16 15.75 0.04
C SER A 308 -8.52 16.73 1.01
N ARG A 309 -7.54 17.47 0.49
CA ARG A 309 -7.18 18.76 1.07
C ARG A 309 -8.52 19.40 1.29
N THR A 310 -9.00 19.41 2.53
CA THR A 310 -10.36 19.78 2.86
C THR A 310 -10.61 21.14 2.23
N ARG A 311 -11.25 21.17 1.05
CA ARG A 311 -12.04 22.32 0.64
C ARG A 311 -13.03 22.44 1.79
N ARG A 312 -12.92 23.52 2.58
CA ARG A 312 -13.91 23.84 3.61
C ARG A 312 -15.29 23.68 2.96
N GLY A 313 -16.07 22.69 3.38
CA GLY A 313 -17.40 22.39 2.82
C GLY A 313 -17.62 21.00 2.20
N ALA A 314 -16.65 20.08 2.21
CA ALA A 314 -16.89 18.71 1.73
C ALA A 314 -17.92 17.98 2.61
N GLN A 315 -18.98 17.44 1.98
CA GLN A 315 -20.01 16.64 2.66
C GLN A 315 -19.41 15.39 3.33
N PRO A 316 -20.02 14.88 4.42
CA PRO A 316 -19.62 13.61 5.01
C PRO A 316 -19.69 12.49 3.96
N PRO A 317 -18.83 11.46 4.04
CA PRO A 317 -18.89 10.34 3.11
C PRO A 317 -20.27 9.69 3.17
N GLU A 318 -20.92 9.57 2.02
CA GLU A 318 -22.16 8.82 1.87
C GLU A 318 -21.99 7.38 2.37
N ALA A 319 -23.08 6.78 2.84
CA ALA A 319 -23.09 5.38 3.27
C ALA A 319 -22.46 4.49 2.19
N PRO A 320 -21.72 3.41 2.56
CA PRO A 320 -21.18 2.49 1.59
C PRO A 320 -22.30 1.99 0.68
N ASN A 321 -22.18 2.24 -0.63
CA ASN A 321 -23.14 1.71 -1.58
C ASN A 321 -23.21 0.19 -1.40
N PRO A 322 -24.40 -0.40 -1.13
CA PRO A 322 -24.54 -1.84 -0.93
C PRO A 322 -24.06 -2.67 -2.13
N ASN A 323 -23.95 -2.06 -3.31
CA ASN A 323 -23.48 -2.69 -4.54
C ASN A 323 -21.97 -2.50 -4.80
N GLY A 324 -21.22 -1.88 -3.87
CA GLY A 324 -19.77 -1.64 -4.04
C GLY A 324 -19.38 -0.57 -5.08
N VAL A 325 -20.36 0.02 -5.76
CA VAL A 325 -20.18 1.14 -6.70
C VAL A 325 -19.95 2.41 -5.88
N ARG A 326 -18.70 2.86 -5.78
CA ARG A 326 -18.43 4.19 -5.21
C ARG A 326 -19.03 5.27 -6.12
N PRO A 327 -19.65 6.33 -5.57
CA PRO A 327 -20.16 7.46 -6.37
C PRO A 327 -19.10 8.17 -7.23
N GLN A 328 -17.81 7.88 -7.01
CA GLN A 328 -16.65 8.49 -7.64
C GLN A 328 -15.82 7.50 -8.48
N THR A 329 -16.40 6.35 -8.81
CA THR A 329 -15.76 5.39 -9.71
C THR A 329 -15.85 5.96 -11.13
N PRO A 330 -14.72 6.32 -11.77
CA PRO A 330 -14.76 6.83 -13.13
C PRO A 330 -15.23 5.72 -14.06
N TYR A 331 -16.39 5.93 -14.69
CA TYR A 331 -16.88 5.07 -15.76
C TYR A 331 -16.02 5.36 -17.00
N ILE A 332 -15.09 4.45 -17.29
CA ILE A 332 -14.28 4.51 -18.49
C ILE A 332 -14.94 3.72 -19.61
N ASP A 333 -14.76 4.18 -20.83
CA ASP A 333 -15.19 3.51 -22.05
C ASP A 333 -14.08 3.53 -23.10
N TRP A 334 -14.34 2.93 -24.27
CA TRP A 334 -13.38 2.92 -25.37
C TRP A 334 -13.09 4.32 -25.95
N GLY A 335 -13.94 5.33 -25.70
CA GLY A 335 -13.70 6.73 -26.04
C GLY A 335 -12.61 7.38 -25.19
N THR A 336 -12.39 6.88 -23.96
CA THR A 336 -11.35 7.36 -23.05
C THR A 336 -9.95 7.29 -23.66
N ILE A 337 -9.67 6.28 -24.50
CA ILE A 337 -8.38 6.17 -25.21
C ILE A 337 -8.13 7.40 -26.09
N GLY A 338 -9.15 7.85 -26.85
CA GLY A 338 -9.05 9.03 -27.70
C GLY A 338 -8.84 10.33 -26.89
N GLN A 339 -9.50 10.43 -25.73
CA GLN A 339 -9.35 11.57 -24.82
C GLN A 339 -7.92 11.63 -24.23
N LEU A 340 -7.40 10.50 -23.73
CA LEU A 340 -6.02 10.42 -23.23
C LEU A 340 -5.00 10.70 -24.34
N ARG A 341 -5.26 10.19 -25.55
CA ARG A 341 -4.39 10.41 -26.71
C ARG A 341 -4.25 11.88 -27.08
N ALA A 342 -5.30 12.69 -26.88
CA ALA A 342 -5.30 14.11 -27.23
C ALA A 342 -4.20 14.92 -26.52
N PHE A 343 -3.65 14.40 -25.42
CA PHE A 343 -2.57 15.05 -24.68
C PHE A 343 -1.36 14.15 -24.37
N THR A 344 -1.47 12.84 -24.56
CA THR A 344 -0.36 11.90 -24.34
C THR A 344 0.53 11.81 -25.58
N LYS A 345 1.77 12.29 -25.46
CA LYS A 345 2.77 12.30 -26.55
C LYS A 345 3.70 11.08 -26.57
N VAL A 346 3.74 10.33 -25.48
CA VAL A 346 4.46 9.06 -25.38
C VAL A 346 3.55 7.90 -25.83
N PRO A 347 4.10 6.71 -26.14
CA PRO A 347 3.29 5.54 -26.41
C PRO A 347 2.27 5.26 -25.29
N LEU A 348 1.04 4.93 -25.65
CA LEU A 348 -0.05 4.58 -24.73
C LEU A 348 -0.49 3.15 -24.98
N LEU A 349 -0.32 2.32 -23.95
CA LEU A 349 -0.72 0.93 -23.93
C LEU A 349 -2.02 0.76 -23.14
N VAL A 350 -2.84 -0.21 -23.57
CA VAL A 350 -4.05 -0.60 -22.85
C VAL A 350 -3.80 -1.91 -22.10
N LYS A 351 -3.89 -1.88 -20.76
CA LYS A 351 -3.68 -3.02 -19.88
C LYS A 351 -5.00 -3.52 -19.31
N GLY A 352 -5.19 -4.84 -19.32
CA GLY A 352 -6.39 -5.47 -18.80
C GLY A 352 -7.25 -6.14 -19.88
N ILE A 353 -6.66 -6.41 -21.05
CA ILE A 353 -7.34 -7.03 -22.18
C ILE A 353 -7.31 -8.55 -21.98
N LEU A 354 -8.48 -9.19 -22.14
CA LEU A 354 -8.65 -10.64 -21.98
C LEU A 354 -9.37 -11.31 -23.16
N THR A 355 -9.76 -10.55 -24.19
CA THR A 355 -10.49 -11.06 -25.35
C THR A 355 -9.91 -10.50 -26.65
N ALA A 356 -10.11 -11.22 -27.74
CA ALA A 356 -9.75 -10.78 -29.07
C ALA A 356 -10.53 -9.51 -29.50
N GLU A 357 -11.81 -9.43 -29.13
CA GLU A 357 -12.69 -8.29 -29.43
C GLU A 357 -12.17 -6.99 -28.80
N ASP A 358 -11.79 -7.04 -27.52
CA ASP A 358 -11.26 -5.88 -26.82
C ASP A 358 -9.86 -5.49 -27.35
N ALA A 359 -9.07 -6.47 -27.82
CA ALA A 359 -7.81 -6.19 -28.48
C ALA A 359 -8.00 -5.45 -29.82
N LEU A 360 -9.02 -5.81 -30.60
CA LEU A 360 -9.39 -5.10 -31.83
C LEU A 360 -9.86 -3.68 -31.53
N LEU A 361 -10.73 -3.51 -30.53
CA LEU A 361 -11.19 -2.19 -30.11
C LEU A 361 -10.03 -1.31 -29.63
N ALA A 362 -9.11 -1.83 -28.81
CA ALA A 362 -7.93 -1.07 -28.39
C ALA A 362 -7.11 -0.58 -29.59
N LEU A 363 -6.92 -1.44 -30.60
CA LEU A 363 -6.20 -1.11 -31.82
C LEU A 363 -6.92 -0.07 -32.67
N GLU A 364 -8.23 -0.23 -32.90
CA GLU A 364 -9.07 0.73 -33.64
C GLU A 364 -9.10 2.11 -32.99
N ARG A 365 -9.00 2.16 -31.66
CA ARG A 365 -8.94 3.41 -30.89
C ARG A 365 -7.54 3.99 -30.75
N GLY A 366 -6.55 3.40 -31.41
CA GLY A 366 -5.20 3.95 -31.50
C GLY A 366 -4.32 3.68 -30.28
N ALA A 367 -4.47 2.52 -29.62
CA ALA A 367 -3.47 2.04 -28.68
C ALA A 367 -2.15 1.72 -29.41
N ASP A 368 -1.01 2.06 -28.80
CA ASP A 368 0.32 1.74 -29.33
C ASP A 368 0.78 0.35 -28.89
N GLY A 369 0.10 -0.27 -27.93
CA GLY A 369 0.41 -1.60 -27.40
C GLY A 369 -0.69 -2.10 -26.48
N ILE A 370 -0.68 -3.39 -26.21
CA ILE A 370 -1.65 -4.04 -25.31
C ILE A 370 -0.89 -4.81 -24.23
N VAL A 371 -1.44 -4.85 -23.02
CA VAL A 371 -1.00 -5.77 -21.96
C VAL A 371 -2.15 -6.73 -21.64
N VAL A 372 -1.99 -8.00 -22.03
CA VAL A 372 -2.90 -9.10 -21.68
C VAL A 372 -2.79 -9.35 -20.18
N SER A 373 -3.87 -9.07 -19.46
CA SER A 373 -3.83 -9.02 -17.99
C SER A 373 -5.21 -9.24 -17.38
N ASN A 374 -5.28 -10.03 -16.31
CA ASN A 374 -6.42 -10.07 -15.37
C ASN A 374 -6.04 -9.50 -14.00
N HIS A 375 -5.08 -8.57 -14.00
CA HIS A 375 -4.54 -7.93 -12.81
C HIS A 375 -3.91 -8.90 -11.80
N GLY A 376 -3.41 -10.05 -12.25
CA GLY A 376 -2.91 -11.11 -11.39
C GLY A 376 -4.02 -11.78 -10.58
N GLY A 377 -5.22 -11.91 -11.14
CA GLY A 377 -6.41 -12.50 -10.51
C GLY A 377 -6.98 -11.67 -9.37
N ARG A 378 -6.88 -10.34 -9.44
CA ARG A 378 -7.22 -9.42 -8.33
C ARG A 378 -8.52 -8.66 -8.51
N TYR A 379 -9.21 -8.82 -9.64
CA TYR A 379 -10.44 -8.09 -9.93
C TYR A 379 -11.63 -9.00 -10.22
N LEU A 380 -11.71 -9.57 -11.41
CA LEU A 380 -12.73 -10.57 -11.75
C LEU A 380 -12.20 -11.98 -11.46
N ASP A 381 -12.85 -12.69 -10.54
CA ASP A 381 -12.60 -14.13 -10.34
C ASP A 381 -13.37 -14.96 -11.38
N TYR A 382 -12.92 -16.19 -11.64
CA TYR A 382 -13.37 -17.05 -12.76
C TYR A 382 -13.11 -16.49 -14.17
N ALA A 383 -12.29 -15.45 -14.30
CA ALA A 383 -11.70 -15.07 -15.58
C ALA A 383 -10.67 -16.11 -16.06
N PRO A 384 -10.44 -16.25 -17.38
CA PRO A 384 -9.43 -17.15 -17.92
C PRO A 384 -8.02 -16.74 -17.49
N SER A 385 -7.06 -17.66 -17.60
CA SER A 385 -5.65 -17.30 -17.48
C SER A 385 -5.22 -16.43 -18.66
N THR A 386 -4.36 -15.44 -18.40
CA THR A 386 -3.80 -14.57 -19.44
C THR A 386 -3.04 -15.35 -20.52
N LEU A 387 -2.45 -16.49 -20.17
CA LEU A 387 -1.73 -17.35 -21.09
C LEU A 387 -2.64 -18.06 -22.10
N GLU A 388 -3.91 -18.27 -21.74
CA GLU A 388 -4.88 -19.02 -22.54
C GLU A 388 -5.51 -18.16 -23.63
N VAL A 389 -5.75 -16.90 -23.31
CA VAL A 389 -6.30 -15.90 -24.23
C VAL A 389 -5.21 -15.20 -25.05
N LEU A 390 -3.93 -15.37 -24.70
CA LEU A 390 -2.83 -14.77 -25.44
C LEU A 390 -2.82 -15.13 -26.94
N PRO A 391 -3.00 -16.40 -27.37
CA PRO A 391 -2.94 -16.76 -28.78
C PRO A 391 -4.01 -16.06 -29.64
N GLU A 392 -5.26 -16.01 -29.19
CA GLU A 392 -6.34 -15.35 -29.93
C GLU A 392 -6.12 -13.84 -30.05
N ILE A 393 -5.60 -13.19 -28.99
CA ILE A 393 -5.26 -11.77 -28.98
C ILE A 393 -4.11 -11.49 -29.97
N VAL A 394 -3.06 -12.29 -29.94
CA VAL A 394 -1.93 -12.16 -30.87
C VAL A 394 -2.40 -12.35 -32.32
N GLU A 395 -3.28 -13.32 -32.57
CA GLU A 395 -3.83 -13.61 -33.89
C GLU A 395 -4.63 -12.45 -34.48
N VAL A 396 -5.42 -11.73 -33.67
CA VAL A 396 -6.15 -10.56 -34.15
C VAL A 396 -5.26 -9.32 -34.23
N VAL A 397 -4.27 -9.16 -33.34
CA VAL A 397 -3.34 -8.02 -33.38
C VAL A 397 -2.42 -8.09 -34.62
N ARG A 398 -2.00 -9.29 -35.05
CA ARG A 398 -1.19 -9.54 -36.26
C ARG A 398 0.10 -8.71 -36.32
N GLY A 399 0.74 -8.51 -35.17
CA GLY A 399 1.99 -7.77 -35.07
C GLY A 399 1.90 -6.27 -35.36
N ARG A 400 0.69 -5.70 -35.51
CA ARG A 400 0.48 -4.26 -35.76
C ARG A 400 0.96 -3.39 -34.58
N ILE A 401 0.81 -3.89 -33.37
CA ILE A 401 1.30 -3.30 -32.12
C ILE A 401 1.88 -4.40 -31.23
N PRO A 402 2.84 -4.10 -30.33
CA PRO A 402 3.36 -5.08 -29.38
C PRO A 402 2.29 -5.54 -28.38
N VAL A 403 2.26 -6.86 -28.15
CA VAL A 403 1.43 -7.49 -27.12
C VAL A 403 2.34 -7.90 -25.96
N LEU A 404 2.14 -7.30 -24.80
CA LEU A 404 2.79 -7.67 -23.54
C LEU A 404 1.81 -8.54 -22.74
N ILE A 405 2.31 -9.23 -21.73
CA ILE A 405 1.48 -10.09 -20.87
C ILE A 405 1.97 -10.08 -19.43
N ASP A 406 1.04 -10.18 -18.48
CA ASP A 406 1.35 -10.39 -17.07
C ASP A 406 0.53 -11.55 -16.47
N SER A 407 0.59 -11.69 -15.14
CA SER A 407 -0.18 -12.65 -14.34
C SER A 407 0.37 -14.08 -14.34
N GLY A 408 1.01 -14.48 -13.24
CA GLY A 408 1.39 -15.88 -12.95
C GLY A 408 2.87 -16.23 -13.15
N PHE A 409 3.66 -15.43 -13.87
CA PHE A 409 5.08 -15.65 -14.18
C PHE A 409 5.98 -15.78 -12.93
N ARG A 410 6.72 -16.89 -12.80
CA ARG A 410 7.66 -17.19 -11.70
C ARG A 410 8.94 -17.89 -12.13
N ARG A 411 9.03 -18.34 -13.38
CA ARG A 411 10.19 -19.03 -13.96
C ARG A 411 10.59 -18.43 -15.31
N GLY A 412 11.85 -18.56 -15.69
CA GLY A 412 12.31 -18.22 -17.04
C GLY A 412 11.64 -19.05 -18.14
N THR A 413 11.24 -20.29 -17.85
CA THR A 413 10.44 -21.12 -18.76
C THR A 413 9.01 -20.59 -18.96
N ASP A 414 8.43 -19.91 -17.97
CA ASP A 414 7.15 -19.23 -18.13
C ASP A 414 7.26 -18.09 -19.14
N ILE A 415 8.37 -17.34 -19.06
CA ILE A 415 8.69 -16.26 -20.00
C ILE A 415 8.81 -16.84 -21.40
N LEU A 416 9.61 -17.90 -21.59
CA LEU A 416 9.79 -18.55 -22.89
C LEU A 416 8.45 -19.03 -23.48
N LYS A 417 7.56 -19.61 -22.66
CA LYS A 417 6.22 -20.05 -23.10
C LYS A 417 5.41 -18.88 -23.64
N ALA A 418 5.36 -17.75 -22.94
CA ALA A 418 4.63 -16.58 -23.40
C ALA A 418 5.21 -15.98 -24.68
N LEU A 419 6.55 -15.91 -24.80
CA LEU A 419 7.22 -15.46 -26.02
C LEU A 419 6.88 -16.36 -27.22
N ALA A 420 6.89 -17.68 -27.02
CA ALA A 420 6.52 -18.65 -28.05
C ALA A 420 5.05 -18.55 -28.48
N LEU A 421 4.17 -18.06 -27.58
CA LEU A 421 2.77 -17.77 -27.88
C LEU A 421 2.55 -16.37 -28.48
N GLY A 422 3.63 -15.60 -28.70
CA GLY A 422 3.59 -14.34 -29.44
C GLY A 422 3.62 -13.08 -28.60
N ALA A 423 3.82 -13.19 -27.27
CA ALA A 423 4.09 -12.01 -26.46
C ALA A 423 5.46 -11.40 -26.82
N LYS A 424 5.54 -10.06 -26.79
CA LYS A 424 6.77 -9.31 -27.04
C LYS A 424 7.66 -9.19 -25.79
N ALA A 425 7.02 -9.07 -24.62
CA ALA A 425 7.66 -9.03 -23.31
C ALA A 425 6.66 -9.44 -22.22
N VAL A 426 7.18 -9.83 -21.06
CA VAL A 426 6.37 -10.19 -19.88
C VAL A 426 6.55 -9.18 -18.75
N CYS A 427 5.49 -8.93 -17.99
CA CYS A 427 5.50 -8.06 -16.83
C CYS A 427 5.32 -8.88 -15.54
N VAL A 428 6.25 -8.76 -14.58
CA VAL A 428 6.21 -9.48 -13.30
C VAL A 428 5.82 -8.56 -12.15
N GLY A 429 4.80 -8.95 -11.38
CA GLY A 429 4.30 -8.15 -10.24
C GLY A 429 4.75 -8.68 -8.88
N ARG A 430 4.21 -9.83 -8.46
CA ARG A 430 4.45 -10.38 -7.11
C ARG A 430 5.90 -10.79 -6.87
N ALA A 431 6.56 -11.36 -7.87
CA ALA A 431 7.95 -11.83 -7.75
C ALA A 431 8.92 -10.73 -7.25
N PRO A 432 9.06 -9.57 -7.91
CA PRO A 432 9.91 -8.50 -7.39
C PRO A 432 9.42 -7.93 -6.05
N ARG A 433 8.11 -7.92 -5.77
CA ARG A 433 7.61 -7.53 -4.43
C ARG A 433 8.05 -8.50 -3.33
N TRP A 434 8.13 -9.80 -3.61
CA TRP A 434 8.68 -10.76 -2.66
C TRP A 434 10.17 -10.51 -2.43
N GLY A 435 10.92 -10.27 -3.50
CA GLY A 435 12.32 -9.80 -3.41
C GLY A 435 12.46 -8.58 -2.50
N LEU A 436 11.62 -7.56 -2.72
CA LEU A 436 11.59 -6.33 -1.93
C LEU A 436 11.29 -6.60 -0.45
N GLY A 437 10.29 -7.42 -0.14
CA GLY A 437 9.94 -7.77 1.24
C GLY A 437 10.98 -8.64 1.95
N ALA A 438 11.70 -9.47 1.19
CA ALA A 438 12.71 -10.36 1.73
C ALA A 438 14.04 -9.64 2.02
N TYR A 439 14.58 -8.90 1.04
CA TYR A 439 15.92 -8.29 1.14
C TYR A 439 16.00 -6.87 0.54
N GLY A 440 14.87 -6.16 0.42
CA GLY A 440 14.87 -4.81 -0.13
C GLY A 440 15.34 -4.79 -1.58
N GLU A 441 16.14 -3.79 -1.92
CA GLU A 441 16.76 -3.60 -3.25
C GLU A 441 17.49 -4.84 -3.77
N ALA A 442 18.36 -5.44 -2.94
CA ALA A 442 19.15 -6.62 -3.33
C ALA A 442 18.24 -7.82 -3.66
N GLY A 443 17.13 -7.97 -2.95
CA GLY A 443 16.15 -9.01 -3.23
C GLY A 443 15.41 -8.80 -4.55
N VAL A 444 15.07 -7.54 -4.89
CA VAL A 444 14.49 -7.21 -6.20
C VAL A 444 15.46 -7.56 -7.32
N GLN A 445 16.72 -7.12 -7.19
CA GLN A 445 17.77 -7.42 -8.17
C GLN A 445 17.90 -8.94 -8.37
N ARG A 446 18.08 -9.69 -7.28
CA ARG A 446 18.33 -11.12 -7.34
C ARG A 446 17.16 -11.91 -7.95
N VAL A 447 15.91 -11.55 -7.62
CA VAL A 447 14.73 -12.19 -8.23
C VAL A 447 14.72 -12.00 -9.74
N LEU A 448 15.04 -10.79 -10.22
CA LEU A 448 15.08 -10.52 -11.65
C LEU A 448 16.23 -11.26 -12.34
N GLU A 449 17.42 -11.28 -11.74
CA GLU A 449 18.57 -12.05 -12.26
C GLU A 449 18.29 -13.55 -12.34
N ILE A 450 17.55 -14.12 -11.38
CA ILE A 450 17.11 -15.51 -11.44
C ILE A 450 16.20 -15.73 -12.65
N LEU A 451 15.19 -14.89 -12.87
CA LEU A 451 14.30 -15.00 -14.03
C LEU A 451 15.04 -14.84 -15.36
N GLN A 452 15.99 -13.90 -15.42
CA GLN A 452 16.83 -13.65 -16.59
C GLN A 452 17.74 -14.85 -16.89
N GLY A 453 18.43 -15.38 -15.88
CA GLY A 453 19.28 -16.56 -16.01
C GLY A 453 18.51 -17.82 -16.38
N GLU A 454 17.35 -18.06 -15.76
CA GLU A 454 16.47 -19.17 -16.13
C GLU A 454 15.96 -19.07 -17.58
N LEU A 455 15.68 -17.85 -18.08
CA LEU A 455 15.29 -17.65 -19.48
C LEU A 455 16.44 -18.04 -20.43
N VAL A 456 17.66 -17.57 -20.15
CA VAL A 456 18.84 -17.92 -20.96
C VAL A 456 19.08 -19.43 -20.98
N ALA A 457 18.98 -20.08 -19.81
CA ALA A 457 19.10 -21.53 -19.72
C ALA A 457 18.00 -22.24 -20.53
N ALA A 458 16.74 -21.78 -20.43
CA ALA A 458 15.63 -22.34 -21.20
C ALA A 458 15.83 -22.14 -22.71
N MET A 459 16.30 -20.98 -23.17
CA MET A 459 16.62 -20.71 -24.57
C MET A 459 17.70 -21.66 -25.11
N ALA A 460 18.76 -21.88 -24.33
CA ALA A 460 19.83 -22.82 -24.68
C ALA A 460 19.30 -24.26 -24.77
N HIS A 461 18.57 -24.74 -23.76
CA HIS A 461 17.98 -26.09 -23.77
C HIS A 461 16.96 -26.31 -24.89
N MET A 462 16.29 -25.24 -25.32
CA MET A 462 15.34 -25.28 -26.43
C MET A 462 15.98 -25.23 -27.81
N GLY A 463 17.29 -24.94 -27.89
CA GLY A 463 17.98 -24.69 -29.15
C GLY A 463 17.45 -23.45 -29.87
N ARG A 464 17.09 -22.41 -29.10
CA ARG A 464 16.52 -21.14 -29.59
C ARG A 464 17.41 -19.97 -29.12
N PRO A 465 18.55 -19.70 -29.79
CA PRO A 465 19.56 -18.77 -29.28
C PRO A 465 19.18 -17.30 -29.35
N THR A 466 18.12 -16.93 -30.09
CA THR A 466 17.61 -15.56 -30.20
C THR A 466 16.11 -15.51 -29.94
N LEU A 467 15.59 -14.37 -29.49
CA LEU A 467 14.14 -14.21 -29.32
C LEU A 467 13.36 -14.42 -30.63
N ALA A 468 13.91 -14.02 -31.78
CA ALA A 468 13.30 -14.25 -33.09
C ALA A 468 13.18 -15.74 -33.45
N SER A 469 14.02 -16.59 -32.85
CA SER A 469 13.91 -18.03 -33.01
C SER A 469 12.87 -18.66 -32.08
N ILE A 470 12.32 -17.94 -31.10
CA ILE A 470 11.25 -18.44 -30.23
C ILE A 470 9.91 -18.18 -30.93
N ASP A 471 9.28 -19.25 -31.41
CA ASP A 471 8.05 -19.18 -32.19
C ASP A 471 7.03 -20.23 -31.70
N ARG A 472 5.85 -20.27 -32.32
CA ARG A 472 4.77 -21.18 -31.92
C ARG A 472 5.15 -22.66 -31.98
N THR A 473 6.15 -23.05 -32.77
CA THR A 473 6.65 -24.43 -32.88
C THR A 473 7.46 -24.85 -31.66
N ALA A 474 7.92 -23.90 -30.83
CA ALA A 474 8.61 -24.18 -29.58
C ALA A 474 7.69 -24.70 -28.48
N VAL A 475 6.36 -24.64 -28.67
CA VAL A 475 5.39 -25.05 -27.64
C VAL A 475 4.21 -25.83 -28.20
N ARG A 476 3.70 -26.76 -27.39
CA ARG A 476 2.38 -27.38 -27.57
C ARG A 476 1.47 -26.94 -26.42
N THR A 477 0.26 -26.52 -26.75
CA THR A 477 -0.74 -26.06 -25.77
C THR A 477 -1.85 -27.09 -25.67
N ASP A 478 -2.20 -27.47 -24.46
CA ASP A 478 -3.26 -28.42 -24.15
C ASP A 478 -4.17 -27.83 -23.06
N PHE A 479 -4.64 -26.60 -23.27
CA PHE A 479 -5.58 -25.94 -22.36
C PHE A 479 -6.91 -26.74 -22.31
N PRO A 480 -7.50 -26.95 -21.12
CA PRO A 480 -8.70 -27.76 -20.91
C PRO A 480 -10.00 -27.05 -21.26
#